data_AF-A0A6C0HK86-F1
#
_entry.id   AF-A0A6C0HK86-F1
#
_cell.length_a   1.000
_cell.length_b   1.000
_cell.length_c   1.000
_cell.angle_alpha   90.00
_cell.angle_beta   90.00
_cell.angle_gamma   90.00
#
_symmetry.space_group_name_H-M   'P 1'
#
loop_
_entity.id
_entity.type
_entity.pdbx_description
1 polymer ?
#
loop_
_entity_poly.entity_id
_entity_poly.type
_entity_poly.pdbx_seq_one_letter_code
_entity_poly.pdbx_strand_id
1 'polypeptide(L)'
;MDFDLDEYSDITNGQGEHPEINANLLEQTMKNVKELYEKYGNDLYMTSKIYHYISLQLPSLLVNVYETRQKNASRLETHLAEQEKFITGFLHGNNHNKYYYNTTNDRFYVYDGLHYDECKQDDILYDIVSSITKTQNCAVQNWKHKTKVSVLRKIKDNALVKCIPESNTIQSVLSLFYPSIFSHKSDAKYFLTILGDNIQKKNADLIHFIRPCAKLFLKELQEQCLLMFHVNCTQTFKLKCHEKHESELSLCRLVPIQESVQSQNIWKQNIKDNIIDIFCVACHYSFRYNSSDGFLLYSDCEASKYALVIKNNTNDAIFHQFVQEYLILYNDDNDVQDNHSSPVDSSFIQATMQTWNHESKQISWKHVFYLWKDYLRVHAYPQNLFYSHCKTFMKSHFKNNYCEETDCFSGISSSHLPTIQKFLRFWSETMIEDDDNDGDTKESILEMDELSQLFRIWVSKNVSTKTKKETKKYILDETKIVHILAYYKPEIFIQNEKYIIGFKCLMWDKDMDIQNSMNLLRESNIPITEHFSYSLDDAYLFYTVKNRENTNEKKMMVNKAYFDTVVRKQYKSFIDDYDMFDPTFFL
;
A
#
# COMPACT_ATOMS: atom_id res chain seq x y z
N MET A 1 50.63 -48.80 36.00
CA MET A 1 50.20 -47.57 36.71
C MET A 1 49.94 -46.57 35.61
N ASP A 2 48.68 -46.48 35.22
CA ASP A 2 48.21 -45.48 34.28
C ASP A 2 48.45 -44.11 34.90
N PHE A 3 49.21 -43.27 34.20
CA PHE A 3 49.43 -41.88 34.59
C PHE A 3 48.45 -41.04 33.76
N ASP A 4 47.39 -40.58 34.42
CA ASP A 4 46.45 -39.62 33.86
C ASP A 4 47.19 -38.31 33.52
N LEU A 5 47.20 -37.97 32.23
CA LEU A 5 47.85 -36.79 31.65
C LEU A 5 46.99 -35.52 31.73
N ASP A 6 45.78 -35.61 32.31
CA ASP A 6 44.77 -34.55 32.26
C ASP A 6 44.82 -33.56 33.45
N GLU A 7 45.69 -33.75 34.45
CA GLU A 7 45.73 -32.88 35.65
C GLU A 7 46.61 -31.61 35.52
N TYR A 8 47.29 -31.40 34.39
CA TYR A 8 48.26 -30.29 34.24
C TYR A 8 47.85 -29.20 33.22
N SER A 9 46.67 -29.29 32.61
CA SER A 9 46.23 -28.35 31.58
C SER A 9 45.72 -27.00 32.11
N ASP A 10 45.50 -26.84 33.41
CA ASP A 10 44.79 -25.67 33.97
C ASP A 10 45.68 -24.55 34.55
N ILE A 11 47.00 -24.58 34.38
CA ILE A 11 47.90 -23.60 35.04
C ILE A 11 48.23 -22.37 34.16
N THR A 12 47.68 -22.22 32.96
CA THR A 12 47.91 -20.99 32.15
C THR A 12 46.64 -20.40 31.59
N ASN A 13 45.75 -19.93 32.46
CA ASN A 13 44.73 -18.93 32.12
C ASN A 13 44.59 -17.94 33.29
N GLY A 14 45.60 -17.09 33.47
CA GLY A 14 45.59 -15.98 34.42
C GLY A 14 46.49 -14.87 33.90
N GLN A 15 45.95 -13.67 33.78
CA GLN A 15 46.64 -12.49 33.29
C GLN A 15 47.80 -12.11 34.23
N GLY A 16 49.02 -11.95 33.69
CA GLY A 16 49.97 -10.97 34.20
C GLY A 16 50.84 -11.30 35.43
N GLU A 17 50.97 -12.55 35.88
CA GLU A 17 51.88 -12.90 36.99
C GLU A 17 52.99 -13.85 36.55
N HIS A 18 54.22 -13.60 37.03
CA HIS A 18 55.40 -14.44 36.77
C HIS A 18 55.12 -15.90 37.14
N PRO A 19 55.51 -16.89 36.31
CA PRO A 19 55.27 -18.29 36.63
C PRO A 19 56.08 -18.67 37.88
N GLU A 20 55.40 -18.86 39.01
CA GLU A 20 56.02 -19.39 40.23
C GLU A 20 56.49 -20.82 39.98
N ILE A 21 57.72 -21.11 40.42
CA ILE A 21 58.32 -22.44 40.32
C ILE A 21 57.49 -23.38 41.21
N ASN A 22 56.86 -24.39 40.62
CA ASN A 22 56.13 -25.41 41.39
C ASN A 22 57.14 -26.25 42.20
N ALA A 23 57.32 -25.89 43.47
CA ALA A 23 58.32 -26.46 44.37
C ALA A 23 58.16 -27.98 44.56
N ASN A 24 56.92 -28.49 44.52
CA ASN A 24 56.63 -29.92 44.63
C ASN A 24 57.14 -30.73 43.43
N LEU A 25 56.96 -30.20 42.21
CA LEU A 25 57.47 -30.81 40.98
C LEU A 25 59.00 -30.84 40.96
N LEU A 26 59.64 -29.77 41.44
CA LEU A 26 61.10 -29.69 41.54
C LEU A 26 61.63 -30.75 42.52
N GLU A 27 61.04 -30.84 43.71
CA GLU A 27 61.47 -31.79 44.75
C GLU A 27 61.29 -33.24 44.29
N GLN A 28 60.17 -33.58 43.65
CA GLN A 28 59.93 -34.90 43.07
C GLN A 28 60.92 -35.23 41.95
N THR A 29 61.22 -34.27 41.07
CA THR A 29 62.18 -34.47 39.96
C THR A 29 63.58 -34.71 40.51
N MET A 30 64.02 -33.94 41.52
CA MET A 30 65.31 -34.12 42.17
C MET A 30 65.41 -35.48 42.89
N LYS A 31 64.32 -35.93 43.52
CA LYS A 31 64.25 -37.25 44.16
C LYS A 31 64.43 -38.37 43.14
N ASN A 32 63.70 -38.33 42.03
CA ASN A 32 63.79 -39.35 40.97
C ASN A 32 65.17 -39.42 40.33
N VAL A 33 65.82 -38.26 40.12
CA VAL A 33 67.20 -38.22 39.60
C VAL A 33 68.18 -38.86 40.58
N LYS A 34 68.05 -38.59 41.89
CA LYS A 34 68.87 -39.24 42.92
C LYS A 34 68.68 -40.76 42.94
N GLU A 35 67.43 -41.23 42.89
CA GLU A 35 67.10 -42.66 42.83
C GLU A 35 67.71 -43.35 41.59
N LEU A 36 67.78 -42.66 40.44
CA LEU A 36 68.44 -43.18 39.23
C LEU A 36 69.96 -43.33 39.41
N TYR A 37 70.61 -42.37 40.07
CA TYR A 37 72.04 -42.47 40.37
C TYR A 37 72.35 -43.54 41.42
N GLU A 38 71.48 -43.74 42.40
CA GLU A 38 71.61 -44.84 43.38
C GLU A 38 71.42 -46.22 42.72
N LYS A 39 70.44 -46.35 41.82
CA LYS A 39 70.12 -47.61 41.13
C LYS A 39 71.22 -48.09 40.16
N TYR A 40 71.90 -47.17 39.50
CA TYR A 40 72.94 -47.47 38.51
C TYR A 40 74.37 -47.08 38.97
N GLY A 41 74.58 -46.81 40.26
CA GLY A 41 75.82 -46.25 40.78
C GLY A 41 77.08 -47.09 40.56
N ASN A 42 76.94 -48.40 40.35
CA ASN A 42 78.05 -49.32 40.06
C ASN A 42 78.43 -49.39 38.57
N ASP A 43 77.66 -48.73 37.69
CA ASP A 43 77.87 -48.72 36.24
C ASP A 43 78.23 -47.30 35.77
N LEU A 44 79.52 -47.12 35.47
CA LEU A 44 80.08 -45.84 35.00
C LEU A 44 79.49 -45.40 33.66
N TYR A 45 79.08 -46.35 32.81
CA TYR A 45 78.46 -46.06 31.52
C TYR A 45 77.04 -45.49 31.71
N MET A 46 76.26 -46.12 32.59
CA MET A 46 74.88 -45.69 32.87
C MET A 46 74.82 -44.35 33.59
N THR A 47 75.71 -44.10 34.56
CA THR A 47 75.81 -42.78 35.23
C THR A 47 76.25 -41.65 34.28
N SER A 48 77.15 -41.95 33.34
CA SER A 48 77.51 -41.00 32.26
C SER A 48 76.34 -40.72 31.32
N LYS A 49 75.53 -41.74 30.99
CA LYS A 49 74.30 -41.55 30.21
C LYS A 49 73.27 -40.70 30.93
N ILE A 50 73.05 -40.92 32.23
CA ILE A 50 72.13 -40.11 33.05
C ILE A 50 72.58 -38.63 33.03
N TYR A 51 73.87 -38.36 33.25
CA TYR A 51 74.42 -37.00 33.13
C TYR A 51 74.22 -36.42 31.73
N HIS A 52 74.45 -37.19 30.67
CA HIS A 52 74.24 -36.75 29.30
C HIS A 52 72.77 -36.39 29.02
N TYR A 53 71.81 -37.20 29.47
CA TYR A 53 70.39 -36.92 29.27
C TYR A 53 69.91 -35.71 30.08
N ILE A 54 70.34 -35.57 31.33
CA ILE A 54 69.86 -34.50 32.25
C ILE A 54 70.59 -33.18 32.01
N SER A 55 71.92 -33.20 31.88
CA SER A 55 72.73 -31.98 31.85
C SER A 55 73.04 -31.50 30.44
N LEU A 56 72.98 -32.38 29.42
CA LEU A 56 73.28 -32.01 28.03
C LEU A 56 72.04 -32.02 27.13
N GLN A 57 71.23 -33.10 27.15
CA GLN A 57 70.07 -33.20 26.26
C GLN A 57 68.84 -32.43 26.76
N LEU A 58 68.46 -32.56 28.04
CA LEU A 58 67.26 -31.94 28.58
C LEU A 58 67.22 -30.40 28.40
N PRO A 59 68.30 -29.63 28.64
CA PRO A 59 68.28 -28.18 28.39
C PRO A 59 68.01 -27.85 26.92
N SER A 60 68.65 -28.56 25.99
CA SER A 60 68.44 -28.35 24.55
C SER A 60 67.02 -28.71 24.11
N LEU A 61 66.44 -29.78 24.66
CA LEU A 61 65.04 -30.15 24.42
C LEU A 61 64.07 -29.10 24.95
N LEU A 62 64.29 -28.57 26.16
CA LEU A 62 63.42 -27.53 26.73
C LEU A 62 63.50 -26.21 25.96
N VAL A 63 64.68 -25.82 25.48
CA VAL A 63 64.83 -24.67 24.57
C VAL A 63 64.03 -24.90 23.29
N ASN A 64 64.13 -26.08 22.67
CA ASN A 64 63.37 -26.43 21.47
C ASN A 64 61.85 -26.41 21.71
N VAL A 65 61.40 -26.93 22.86
CA VAL A 65 59.97 -26.91 23.26
C VAL A 65 59.49 -25.48 23.45
N TYR A 66 60.28 -24.63 24.13
CA TYR A 66 59.95 -23.22 24.34
C TYR A 66 59.87 -22.44 23.03
N GLU A 67 60.88 -22.59 22.16
CA GLU A 67 60.87 -21.97 20.83
C GLU A 67 59.70 -22.45 19.97
N THR A 68 59.37 -23.74 20.03
CA THR A 68 58.23 -24.31 19.30
C THR A 68 56.91 -23.73 19.83
N ARG A 69 56.76 -23.60 21.15
CA ARG A 69 55.60 -22.95 21.77
C ARG A 69 55.46 -21.50 21.33
N GLN A 70 56.54 -20.71 21.36
CA GLN A 70 56.52 -19.33 20.88
C GLN A 70 56.15 -19.25 19.39
N LYS A 71 56.81 -20.06 18.54
CA LYS A 71 56.53 -20.10 17.09
C LYS A 71 55.06 -20.49 16.83
N ASN A 72 54.49 -21.42 17.59
CA ASN A 72 53.08 -21.81 17.48
C ASN A 72 52.14 -20.70 17.93
N ALA A 73 52.44 -19.97 19.01
CA ALA A 73 51.66 -18.83 19.47
C ALA A 73 51.66 -17.69 18.43
N SER A 74 52.82 -17.31 17.92
CA SER A 74 52.93 -16.27 16.87
C SER A 74 52.23 -16.69 15.56
N ARG A 75 52.31 -17.98 15.19
CA ARG A 75 51.55 -18.52 14.06
C ARG A 75 50.05 -18.40 14.29
N LEU A 76 49.56 -18.81 15.46
CA LEU A 76 48.14 -18.74 15.80
C LEU A 76 47.61 -17.31 15.70
N GLU A 77 48.34 -16.34 16.23
CA GLU A 77 48.00 -14.92 16.15
C GLU A 77 47.95 -14.42 14.70
N THR A 78 48.96 -14.75 13.90
CA THR A 78 49.00 -14.40 12.47
C THR A 78 47.82 -15.02 11.71
N HIS A 79 47.51 -16.29 11.97
CA HIS A 79 46.38 -16.98 11.35
C HIS A 79 45.03 -16.36 11.74
N LEU A 80 44.85 -15.93 12.99
CA LEU A 80 43.64 -15.24 13.45
C LEU A 80 43.49 -13.87 12.76
N ALA A 81 44.56 -13.08 12.70
CA ALA A 81 44.56 -11.76 12.06
C ALA A 81 44.23 -11.85 10.56
N GLU A 82 44.86 -12.79 9.84
CA GLU A 82 44.60 -13.00 8.41
C GLU A 82 43.19 -13.57 8.15
N GLN A 83 42.70 -14.44 9.04
CA GLN A 83 41.32 -14.92 8.99
C GLN A 83 40.31 -13.78 9.17
N GLU A 84 40.51 -12.90 10.15
CA GLU A 84 39.62 -11.76 10.40
C GLU A 84 39.65 -10.74 9.26
N LYS A 85 40.84 -10.48 8.70
CA LYS A 85 41.02 -9.64 7.52
C LYS A 85 40.26 -10.20 6.31
N PHE A 86 40.36 -11.51 6.06
CA PHE A 86 39.59 -12.18 5.02
C PHE A 86 38.08 -12.07 5.26
N ILE A 87 37.62 -12.37 6.48
CA ILE A 87 36.19 -12.31 6.82
C ILE A 87 35.65 -10.90 6.59
N THR A 88 36.38 -9.87 7.04
CA THR A 88 35.96 -8.47 6.90
C THR A 88 35.95 -8.05 5.43
N GLY A 89 36.97 -8.46 4.66
CA GLY A 89 37.03 -8.21 3.22
C GLY A 89 35.96 -8.94 2.43
N PHE A 90 35.57 -10.16 2.82
CA PHE A 90 34.50 -10.91 2.17
C PHE A 90 33.12 -10.30 2.45
N LEU A 91 32.85 -9.90 3.70
CA LEU A 91 31.55 -9.35 4.10
C LEU A 91 31.31 -7.90 3.63
N HIS A 92 32.37 -7.10 3.55
CA HIS A 92 32.27 -5.66 3.25
C HIS A 92 32.93 -5.26 1.93
N GLY A 93 33.51 -6.20 1.19
CA GLY A 93 34.20 -5.92 -0.06
C GLY A 93 33.24 -5.39 -1.14
N ASN A 94 33.62 -4.29 -1.79
CA ASN A 94 32.80 -3.57 -2.77
C ASN A 94 32.38 -4.38 -4.01
N ASN A 95 32.97 -5.56 -4.24
CA ASN A 95 32.73 -6.39 -5.44
C ASN A 95 32.00 -7.71 -5.13
N HIS A 96 31.52 -7.91 -3.89
CA HIS A 96 30.83 -9.13 -3.51
C HIS A 96 29.41 -8.85 -3.07
N ASN A 97 28.53 -9.71 -3.57
CA ASN A 97 27.16 -9.86 -3.13
C ASN A 97 27.05 -9.83 -1.60
N LYS A 98 26.23 -8.92 -1.06
CA LYS A 98 26.01 -8.82 0.40
C LYS A 98 25.01 -9.88 0.80
N TYR A 99 25.39 -10.79 1.69
CA TYR A 99 24.51 -11.85 2.17
C TYR A 99 23.79 -11.44 3.47
N TYR A 100 22.52 -11.81 3.55
CA TYR A 100 21.64 -11.58 4.69
C TYR A 100 20.92 -12.87 5.07
N TYR A 101 20.42 -12.90 6.30
CA TYR A 101 19.69 -14.03 6.84
C TYR A 101 18.40 -13.58 7.50
N ASN A 102 17.35 -14.37 7.36
CA ASN A 102 16.11 -14.19 8.11
C ASN A 102 15.90 -15.37 9.06
N THR A 103 15.99 -15.10 10.36
CA THR A 103 15.85 -16.11 11.41
C THR A 103 14.46 -16.73 11.47
N THR A 104 13.42 -15.99 11.05
CA THR A 104 12.02 -16.44 11.17
C THR A 104 11.64 -17.56 10.19
N ASN A 105 12.30 -17.62 9.03
CA ASN A 105 11.99 -18.58 7.98
C ASN A 105 13.20 -19.47 7.61
N ASP A 106 14.35 -19.28 8.29
CA ASP A 106 15.63 -19.96 8.03
C ASP A 106 16.11 -19.83 6.58
N ARG A 107 15.88 -18.68 5.94
CA ARG A 107 16.29 -18.41 4.56
C ARG A 107 17.43 -17.41 4.47
N PHE A 108 18.22 -17.54 3.41
CA PHE A 108 19.28 -16.62 3.07
C PHE A 108 18.90 -15.76 1.87
N TYR A 109 19.46 -14.56 1.85
CA TYR A 109 19.23 -13.58 0.81
C TYR A 109 20.55 -12.99 0.36
N VAL A 110 20.59 -12.60 -0.90
CA VAL A 110 21.74 -12.02 -1.56
C VAL A 110 21.36 -10.67 -2.16
N TYR A 111 22.23 -9.68 -2.03
CA TYR A 111 22.03 -8.35 -2.59
C TYR A 111 23.19 -8.00 -3.51
N ASP A 112 22.88 -7.75 -4.78
CA ASP A 112 23.85 -7.44 -5.85
C ASP A 112 24.15 -5.92 -5.98
N GLY A 113 23.47 -5.08 -5.18
CA GLY A 113 23.53 -3.61 -5.25
C GLY A 113 22.35 -2.97 -5.99
N LEU A 114 21.49 -3.78 -6.62
CA LEU A 114 20.28 -3.36 -7.32
C LEU A 114 19.03 -4.06 -6.76
N HIS A 115 19.09 -5.39 -6.60
CA HIS A 115 17.97 -6.24 -6.20
C HIS A 115 18.36 -7.26 -5.12
N TYR A 116 17.41 -7.60 -4.26
CA TYR A 116 17.53 -8.65 -3.27
C TYR A 116 16.86 -9.94 -3.76
N ASP A 117 17.61 -11.04 -3.75
CA ASP A 117 17.12 -12.36 -4.16
C ASP A 117 17.28 -13.40 -3.06
N GLU A 118 16.42 -14.43 -3.06
CA GLU A 118 16.57 -15.60 -2.20
C GLU A 118 17.70 -16.50 -2.73
N CYS A 119 18.58 -16.96 -1.84
CA CYS A 119 19.70 -17.84 -2.21
C CYS A 119 19.78 -19.07 -1.29
N LYS A 120 20.36 -20.16 -1.82
CA LYS A 120 20.55 -21.39 -1.04
C LYS A 120 21.82 -21.30 -0.22
N GLN A 121 21.81 -21.95 0.94
CA GLN A 121 23.00 -22.03 1.78
C GLN A 121 24.20 -22.63 1.03
N ASP A 122 23.99 -23.63 0.18
CA ASP A 122 25.05 -24.29 -0.57
C ASP A 122 25.78 -23.34 -1.54
N ASP A 123 25.04 -22.41 -2.17
CA ASP A 123 25.61 -21.40 -3.07
C ASP A 123 26.52 -20.43 -2.30
N ILE A 124 26.08 -19.99 -1.12
CA ILE A 124 26.89 -19.17 -0.21
C ILE A 124 28.15 -19.93 0.21
N LEU A 125 28.02 -21.21 0.56
CA LEU A 125 29.15 -22.02 0.97
C LEU A 125 30.16 -22.22 -0.17
N TYR A 126 29.67 -22.37 -1.40
CA TYR A 126 30.50 -22.42 -2.60
C TYR A 126 31.25 -21.10 -2.80
N ASP A 127 30.57 -19.96 -2.69
CA ASP A 127 31.16 -18.63 -2.84
C ASP A 127 32.24 -18.35 -1.78
N ILE A 128 32.00 -18.73 -0.52
CA ILE A 128 32.99 -18.62 0.56
C ILE A 128 34.22 -19.47 0.23
N VAL A 129 34.03 -20.74 -0.14
CA VAL A 129 35.12 -21.67 -0.44
C VAL A 129 35.93 -21.26 -1.67
N SER A 130 35.23 -20.81 -2.72
CA SER A 130 35.84 -20.28 -3.95
C SER A 130 36.67 -19.04 -3.63
N SER A 131 36.14 -18.12 -2.82
CA SER A 131 36.85 -16.92 -2.38
C SER A 131 38.11 -17.24 -1.56
N ILE A 132 38.03 -18.17 -0.60
CA ILE A 132 39.20 -18.65 0.17
C ILE A 132 40.29 -19.20 -0.77
N THR A 133 39.89 -19.94 -1.80
CA THR A 133 40.82 -20.54 -2.76
C THR A 133 41.48 -19.46 -3.63
N LYS A 134 40.73 -18.43 -4.04
CA LYS A 134 41.20 -17.31 -4.86
C LYS A 134 42.17 -16.36 -4.13
N THR A 135 42.03 -16.17 -2.82
CA THR A 135 42.90 -15.24 -2.05
C THR A 135 44.36 -15.68 -2.00
N GLN A 136 44.71 -16.92 -2.39
CA GLN A 136 46.07 -17.50 -2.36
C GLN A 136 46.80 -17.39 -1.01
N ASN A 137 46.07 -17.07 0.07
CA ASN A 137 46.62 -16.92 1.40
C ASN A 137 46.70 -18.28 2.11
N CYS A 138 47.92 -18.80 2.23
CA CYS A 138 48.19 -20.09 2.86
C CYS A 138 47.62 -20.18 4.29
N ALA A 139 47.60 -19.07 5.04
CA ALA A 139 47.10 -19.05 6.41
C ALA A 139 45.59 -19.31 6.49
N VAL A 140 44.82 -18.72 5.58
CA VAL A 140 43.35 -18.86 5.51
C VAL A 140 42.95 -20.19 4.89
N GLN A 141 43.74 -20.71 3.93
CA GLN A 141 43.52 -22.02 3.32
C GLN A 141 43.72 -23.17 4.31
N ASN A 142 44.74 -23.12 5.16
CA ASN A 142 44.95 -24.12 6.22
C ASN A 142 43.77 -24.19 7.20
N TRP A 143 43.05 -23.08 7.38
CA TRP A 143 41.87 -22.98 8.23
C TRP A 143 40.56 -22.95 7.45
N LYS A 144 40.52 -23.48 6.22
CA LYS A 144 39.36 -23.42 5.31
C LYS A 144 38.03 -23.77 5.99
N HIS A 145 37.98 -24.87 6.75
CA HIS A 145 36.76 -25.27 7.46
C HIS A 145 36.37 -24.28 8.57
N LYS A 146 37.33 -23.87 9.40
CA LYS A 146 37.12 -22.92 10.50
C LYS A 146 36.69 -21.54 9.97
N THR A 147 37.33 -21.06 8.91
CA THR A 147 36.97 -19.81 8.22
C THR A 147 35.57 -19.90 7.61
N LYS A 148 35.24 -20.99 6.92
CA LYS A 148 33.90 -21.24 6.37
C LYS A 148 32.81 -21.13 7.43
N VAL A 149 32.96 -21.84 8.56
CA VAL A 149 32.00 -21.82 9.66
C VAL A 149 31.89 -20.42 10.28
N SER A 150 33.02 -19.73 10.47
CA SER A 150 33.02 -18.38 11.05
C SER A 150 32.35 -17.34 10.13
N VAL A 151 32.57 -17.41 8.81
CA VAL A 151 31.89 -16.51 7.85
C VAL A 151 30.40 -16.77 7.86
N LEU A 152 29.97 -18.04 7.76
CA LEU A 152 28.55 -18.39 7.75
C LEU A 152 27.84 -17.93 9.03
N ARG A 153 28.50 -18.06 10.19
CA ARG A 153 27.98 -17.54 11.46
C ARG A 153 27.75 -16.02 11.39
N LYS A 154 28.74 -15.25 10.93
CA LYS A 154 28.59 -13.79 10.77
C LYS A 154 27.49 -13.40 9.77
N ILE A 155 27.27 -14.20 8.71
CA ILE A 155 26.15 -13.98 7.78
C ILE A 155 24.81 -14.22 8.49
N LYS A 156 24.70 -15.25 9.33
CA LYS A 156 23.49 -15.52 10.13
C LYS A 156 23.20 -14.41 11.15
N ASP A 157 24.22 -13.71 11.62
CA ASP A 157 24.06 -12.54 12.51
C ASP A 157 23.54 -11.29 11.76
N ASN A 158 23.68 -11.25 10.42
CA ASN A 158 23.23 -10.15 9.56
C ASN A 158 21.75 -10.32 9.17
N ALA A 159 20.86 -9.81 10.03
CA ALA A 159 19.42 -9.84 9.78
C ALA A 159 19.01 -9.03 8.54
N LEU A 160 18.17 -9.62 7.67
CA LEU A 160 17.64 -8.94 6.47
C LEU A 160 16.91 -7.64 6.80
N VAL A 161 16.15 -7.60 7.90
CA VAL A 161 15.37 -6.43 8.34
C VAL A 161 16.27 -5.22 8.66
N LYS A 162 17.57 -5.43 8.88
CA LYS A 162 18.57 -4.37 9.15
C LYS A 162 19.39 -4.00 7.90
N CYS A 163 18.98 -4.43 6.72
CA CYS A 163 19.70 -4.13 5.48
C CYS A 163 19.74 -2.63 5.17
N ILE A 164 20.77 -2.21 4.46
CA ILE A 164 20.91 -0.84 3.93
C ILE A 164 20.93 -0.95 2.40
N PRO A 165 19.79 -0.69 1.73
CA PRO A 165 19.72 -0.68 0.27
C PRO A 165 20.44 0.54 -0.31
N GLU A 166 20.99 0.37 -1.52
CA GLU A 166 21.59 1.45 -2.29
C GLU A 166 20.52 2.40 -2.84
N SER A 167 20.96 3.60 -3.23
CA SER A 167 20.06 4.65 -3.73
C SER A 167 19.26 4.21 -4.97
N ASN A 168 19.83 3.36 -5.82
CA ASN A 168 19.18 2.83 -7.01
C ASN A 168 17.97 1.97 -6.63
N THR A 169 18.16 0.99 -5.73
CA THR A 169 17.06 0.15 -5.21
C THR A 169 15.96 0.99 -4.58
N ILE A 170 16.32 2.01 -3.79
CA ILE A 170 15.35 2.92 -3.18
C ILE A 170 14.53 3.65 -4.25
N GLN A 171 15.16 4.18 -5.31
CA GLN A 171 14.43 4.86 -6.38
C GLN A 171 13.57 3.90 -7.20
N SER A 172 14.04 2.68 -7.47
CA SER A 172 13.27 1.63 -8.15
C SER A 172 12.02 1.27 -7.35
N VAL A 173 12.13 1.09 -6.04
CA VAL A 173 10.95 0.84 -5.18
C VAL A 173 10.01 2.05 -5.19
N LEU A 174 10.53 3.28 -5.08
CA LEU A 174 9.69 4.48 -5.10
C LEU A 174 8.94 4.68 -6.42
N SER A 175 9.51 4.30 -7.57
CA SER A 175 8.84 4.42 -8.87
C SER A 175 7.69 3.43 -9.05
N LEU A 176 7.63 2.36 -8.26
CA LEU A 176 6.48 1.44 -8.24
C LEU A 176 5.24 2.09 -7.60
N PHE A 177 5.47 2.96 -6.60
CA PHE A 177 4.42 3.60 -5.81
C PHE A 177 4.05 5.00 -6.32
N TYR A 178 5.02 5.76 -6.82
CA TYR A 178 4.83 7.10 -7.36
C TYR A 178 5.07 7.12 -8.88
N PRO A 179 4.19 7.74 -9.69
CA PRO A 179 3.02 8.56 -9.29
C PRO A 179 1.70 7.77 -9.24
N SER A 180 1.74 6.45 -9.44
CA SER A 180 0.55 5.63 -9.68
C SER A 180 -0.34 5.44 -8.46
N ILE A 181 0.23 5.14 -7.29
CA ILE A 181 -0.50 4.87 -6.04
C ILE A 181 -0.51 6.10 -5.13
N PHE A 182 0.54 6.93 -5.21
CA PHE A 182 0.74 8.12 -4.39
C PHE A 182 1.05 9.34 -5.24
N SER A 183 0.50 10.48 -4.86
CA SER A 183 0.69 11.78 -5.55
C SER A 183 2.10 12.32 -5.45
N HIS A 184 2.81 12.06 -4.35
CA HIS A 184 4.15 12.59 -4.13
C HIS A 184 5.11 11.49 -3.65
N LYS A 185 6.40 11.69 -3.88
CA LYS A 185 7.44 10.79 -3.35
C LYS A 185 7.47 10.76 -1.81
N SER A 186 7.11 11.87 -1.16
CA SER A 186 7.00 11.96 0.32
C SER A 186 5.92 11.02 0.85
N ASP A 187 4.77 10.95 0.18
CA ASP A 187 3.63 10.12 0.54
C ASP A 187 4.01 8.62 0.48
N ALA A 188 4.71 8.22 -0.59
CA ALA A 188 5.23 6.86 -0.75
C ALA A 188 6.27 6.51 0.32
N LYS A 189 7.21 7.42 0.64
CA LYS A 189 8.19 7.23 1.72
C LYS A 189 7.51 7.10 3.08
N TYR A 190 6.51 7.92 3.36
CA TYR A 190 5.73 7.84 4.59
C TYR A 190 5.05 6.47 4.72
N PHE A 191 4.36 6.02 3.67
CA PHE A 191 3.73 4.70 3.63
C PHE A 191 4.74 3.56 3.86
N LEU A 192 5.89 3.59 3.17
CA LEU A 192 6.95 2.60 3.36
C LEU A 192 7.53 2.63 4.79
N THR A 193 7.60 3.80 5.43
CA THR A 193 8.04 3.91 6.82
C THR A 193 7.04 3.26 7.77
N ILE A 194 5.73 3.46 7.58
CA ILE A 194 4.68 2.77 8.35
C ILE A 194 4.77 1.25 8.16
N LEU A 195 4.97 0.80 6.92
CA LEU A 195 5.12 -0.62 6.60
C LEU A 195 6.33 -1.23 7.32
N GLY A 196 7.46 -0.52 7.34
CA GLY A 196 8.66 -0.92 8.08
C GLY A 196 8.47 -0.95 9.59
N ASP A 197 7.77 0.04 10.16
CA ASP A 197 7.41 0.06 11.58
C ASP A 197 6.59 -1.15 11.96
N ASN A 198 5.61 -1.51 11.13
CA ASN A 198 4.77 -2.68 11.33
C ASN A 198 5.58 -3.99 11.27
N ILE A 199 6.47 -4.15 10.29
CA ILE A 199 7.35 -5.34 10.17
C ILE A 199 8.28 -5.44 11.38
N GLN A 200 8.80 -4.32 11.87
CA GLN A 200 9.67 -4.24 13.04
C GLN A 200 8.92 -4.21 14.38
N LYS A 201 7.58 -4.30 14.36
CA LYS A 201 6.69 -4.27 15.54
C LYS A 201 6.87 -3.02 16.41
N LYS A 202 7.12 -1.87 15.79
CA LYS A 202 7.20 -0.56 16.45
C LYS A 202 5.83 0.12 16.49
N ASN A 203 5.57 0.92 17.53
CA ASN A 203 4.41 1.81 17.65
C ASN A 203 3.07 1.12 17.29
N ALA A 204 2.85 -0.07 17.84
CA ALA A 204 1.69 -0.91 17.52
C ALA A 204 0.34 -0.31 17.98
N ASP A 205 0.39 0.73 18.81
CA ASP A 205 -0.71 1.54 19.32
C ASP A 205 -1.21 2.59 18.32
N LEU A 206 -0.38 3.00 17.35
CA LEU A 206 -0.77 4.01 16.36
C LEU A 206 -1.86 3.50 15.41
N ILE A 207 -2.72 4.43 14.99
CA ILE A 207 -3.83 4.17 14.08
C ILE A 207 -3.60 4.95 12.79
N HIS A 208 -3.29 4.25 11.71
CA HIS A 208 -3.08 4.83 10.39
C HIS A 208 -4.34 4.65 9.54
N PHE A 209 -5.15 5.69 9.41
CA PHE A 209 -6.33 5.64 8.56
C PHE A 209 -5.96 5.75 7.09
N ILE A 210 -6.50 4.84 6.30
CA ILE A 210 -6.27 4.73 4.87
C ILE A 210 -7.60 4.48 4.15
N ARG A 211 -7.73 5.01 2.93
CA ARG A 211 -8.98 4.93 2.18
C ARG A 211 -9.42 3.46 1.95
N PRO A 212 -10.73 3.13 2.04
CA PRO A 212 -11.24 1.77 1.82
C PRO A 212 -10.85 1.13 0.49
N CYS A 213 -10.62 1.94 -0.56
CA CYS A 213 -10.15 1.46 -1.86
C CYS A 213 -8.82 0.70 -1.79
N ALA A 214 -7.99 0.94 -0.77
CA ALA A 214 -6.70 0.29 -0.57
C ALA A 214 -6.79 -1.12 0.02
N LYS A 215 -7.99 -1.63 0.35
CA LYS A 215 -8.17 -2.90 1.06
C LYS A 215 -7.48 -4.08 0.38
N LEU A 216 -7.63 -4.22 -0.94
CA LEU A 216 -7.05 -5.34 -1.69
C LEU A 216 -5.52 -5.20 -1.81
N PHE A 217 -5.03 -3.98 -1.94
CA PHE A 217 -3.61 -3.66 -1.97
C PHE A 217 -2.91 -4.00 -0.64
N LEU A 218 -3.49 -3.61 0.49
CA LEU A 218 -2.97 -3.99 1.81
C LEU A 218 -3.02 -5.51 2.03
N LYS A 219 -4.07 -6.17 1.55
CA LYS A 219 -4.20 -7.63 1.67
C LYS A 219 -3.07 -8.35 0.93
N GLU A 220 -2.73 -7.94 -0.29
CA GLU A 220 -1.61 -8.54 -1.03
C GLU A 220 -0.28 -8.31 -0.29
N LEU A 221 0.01 -7.09 0.16
CA LEU A 221 1.23 -6.81 0.93
C LEU A 221 1.32 -7.65 2.21
N GLN A 222 0.18 -7.83 2.90
CA GLN A 222 0.08 -8.64 4.10
C GLN A 222 0.32 -10.13 3.82
N GLU A 223 -0.25 -10.67 2.74
CA GLU A 223 -0.03 -12.05 2.32
C GLU A 223 1.46 -12.29 2.00
N GLN A 224 2.08 -11.40 1.24
CA GLN A 224 3.50 -11.52 0.91
C GLN A 224 4.41 -11.37 2.13
N CYS A 225 4.11 -10.44 3.04
CA CYS A 225 4.89 -10.26 4.26
C CYS A 225 4.79 -11.48 5.18
N LEU A 226 3.60 -12.10 5.27
CA LEU A 226 3.42 -13.32 6.04
C LEU A 226 4.21 -14.49 5.46
N LEU A 227 4.20 -14.65 4.13
CA LEU A 227 4.99 -15.69 3.44
C LEU A 227 6.50 -15.51 3.64
N MET A 228 6.98 -14.26 3.64
CA MET A 228 8.39 -13.96 3.70
C MET A 228 8.94 -13.89 5.13
N PHE A 229 8.28 -13.15 6.03
CA PHE A 229 8.78 -12.86 7.37
C PHE A 229 8.00 -13.53 8.50
N HIS A 230 6.87 -14.18 8.21
CA HIS A 230 5.92 -14.66 9.24
C HIS A 230 5.47 -13.54 10.21
N VAL A 231 5.38 -12.30 9.71
CA VAL A 231 5.01 -11.11 10.48
C VAL A 231 3.89 -10.36 9.75
N ASN A 232 3.00 -9.72 10.52
CA ASN A 232 2.01 -8.81 9.98
C ASN A 232 2.64 -7.44 9.69
N CYS A 233 2.36 -6.88 8.53
CA CYS A 233 2.82 -5.56 8.12
C CYS A 233 1.69 -4.52 8.01
N THR A 234 0.44 -4.91 8.27
CA THR A 234 -0.73 -4.04 8.08
C THR A 234 -1.56 -3.74 9.33
N GLN A 235 -1.10 -4.15 10.51
CA GLN A 235 -1.85 -4.13 11.77
C GLN A 235 -2.35 -2.74 12.21
N THR A 236 -1.56 -1.69 11.96
CA THR A 236 -1.91 -0.30 12.33
C THR A 236 -2.82 0.37 11.30
N PHE A 237 -2.98 -0.19 10.10
CA PHE A 237 -3.87 0.39 9.09
C PHE A 237 -5.34 0.10 9.43
N LYS A 238 -6.17 1.15 9.40
CA LYS A 238 -7.62 1.04 9.58
C LYS A 238 -8.36 1.71 8.42
N LEU A 239 -9.42 1.05 7.93
CA LEU A 239 -10.23 1.54 6.80
C LEU A 239 -11.43 2.38 7.24
N LYS A 240 -11.82 2.30 8.52
CA LYS A 240 -12.97 3.00 9.09
C LYS A 240 -12.65 3.51 10.49
N CYS A 241 -13.22 4.65 10.84
CA CYS A 241 -13.19 5.16 12.20
C CYS A 241 -14.25 4.44 13.05
N HIS A 242 -13.92 4.20 14.32
CA HIS A 242 -14.81 3.64 15.33
C HIS A 242 -14.79 4.56 16.55
N GLU A 243 -15.84 4.53 17.37
CA GLU A 243 -16.00 5.44 18.52
C GLU A 243 -14.80 5.41 19.49
N LYS A 244 -14.18 4.22 19.68
CA LYS A 244 -12.98 4.07 20.52
C LYS A 244 -11.77 4.88 20.04
N HIS A 245 -11.69 5.16 18.73
CA HIS A 245 -10.59 5.95 18.18
C HIS A 245 -10.81 7.45 18.43
N GLU A 246 -12.05 7.90 18.63
CA GLU A 246 -12.38 9.30 18.87
C GLU A 246 -11.92 9.78 20.26
N SER A 247 -11.77 8.87 21.22
CA SER A 247 -11.15 9.16 22.51
C SER A 247 -9.62 9.25 22.46
N GLU A 248 -8.98 8.80 21.36
CA GLU A 248 -7.53 8.65 21.23
C GLU A 248 -6.98 9.30 19.94
N LEU A 249 -7.48 10.49 19.62
CA LEU A 249 -7.12 11.20 18.38
C LEU A 249 -5.62 11.50 18.25
N SER A 250 -4.91 11.63 19.38
CA SER A 250 -3.46 11.80 19.41
C SER A 250 -2.70 10.62 18.77
N LEU A 251 -3.29 9.43 18.71
CA LEU A 251 -2.73 8.23 18.09
C LEU A 251 -3.12 8.08 16.61
N CYS A 252 -4.07 8.88 16.12
CA CYS A 252 -4.61 8.78 14.77
C CYS A 252 -3.77 9.56 13.75
N ARG A 253 -3.48 8.94 12.60
CA ARG A 253 -2.77 9.52 11.45
C ARG A 253 -3.51 9.23 10.16
N LEU A 254 -3.31 10.07 9.15
CA LEU A 254 -3.87 9.88 7.80
C LEU A 254 -2.81 9.41 6.82
N VAL A 255 -3.20 8.51 5.91
CA VAL A 255 -2.33 7.98 4.84
C VAL A 255 -2.84 8.48 3.48
N PRO A 256 -2.07 9.33 2.77
CA PRO A 256 -2.51 9.96 1.51
C PRO A 256 -2.37 9.01 0.31
N ILE A 257 -3.16 7.94 0.24
CA ILE A 257 -3.19 7.01 -0.91
C ILE A 257 -4.18 7.47 -1.98
N GLN A 258 -3.90 7.31 -3.27
CA GLN A 258 -4.82 7.65 -4.38
C GLN A 258 -5.88 6.56 -4.67
N GLU A 259 -6.97 6.94 -5.34
CA GLU A 259 -8.04 6.01 -5.74
C GLU A 259 -7.64 5.04 -6.86
N SER A 260 -6.64 5.41 -7.65
CA SER A 260 -5.98 4.56 -8.66
C SER A 260 -5.53 3.20 -8.13
N VAL A 261 -5.34 3.06 -6.82
CA VAL A 261 -5.02 1.78 -6.16
C VAL A 261 -6.09 0.69 -6.38
N GLN A 262 -7.33 1.06 -6.72
CA GLN A 262 -8.38 0.07 -7.05
C GLN A 262 -8.02 -0.80 -8.26
N SER A 263 -7.24 -0.25 -9.19
CA SER A 263 -6.82 -0.92 -10.42
C SER A 263 -5.67 -1.90 -10.14
N GLN A 264 -6.02 -3.13 -9.70
CA GLN A 264 -5.06 -4.18 -9.36
C GLN A 264 -4.00 -4.45 -10.45
N ASN A 265 -4.36 -4.32 -11.72
CA ASN A 265 -3.47 -4.56 -12.85
C ASN A 265 -2.24 -3.64 -12.86
N ILE A 266 -2.32 -2.47 -12.23
CA ILE A 266 -1.23 -1.48 -12.20
C ILE A 266 -0.10 -1.91 -11.26
N TRP A 267 -0.43 -2.56 -10.15
CA TRP A 267 0.51 -2.77 -9.05
C TRP A 267 0.74 -4.23 -8.69
N LYS A 268 -0.21 -5.14 -8.96
CA LYS A 268 -0.17 -6.51 -8.43
C LYS A 268 1.05 -7.31 -8.87
N GLN A 269 1.37 -7.27 -10.17
CA GLN A 269 2.54 -8.00 -10.69
C GLN A 269 3.85 -7.33 -10.24
N ASN A 270 3.92 -6.00 -10.37
CA ASN A 270 5.08 -5.21 -10.00
C ASN A 270 5.47 -5.37 -8.52
N ILE A 271 4.49 -5.45 -7.62
CA ILE A 271 4.74 -5.70 -6.18
C ILE A 271 5.30 -7.10 -5.97
N LYS A 272 4.74 -8.13 -6.62
CA LYS A 272 5.22 -9.51 -6.47
C LYS A 272 6.66 -9.66 -6.93
N ASP A 273 7.00 -9.06 -8.06
CA ASP A 273 8.34 -9.16 -8.65
C ASP A 273 9.41 -8.44 -7.83
N ASN A 274 9.04 -7.41 -7.05
CA ASN A 274 9.98 -6.57 -6.28
C ASN A 274 9.73 -6.61 -4.76
N ILE A 275 9.08 -7.67 -4.27
CA ILE A 275 8.55 -7.67 -2.89
C ILE A 275 9.63 -7.62 -1.82
N ILE A 276 10.76 -8.28 -2.06
CA ILE A 276 11.91 -8.33 -1.15
C ILE A 276 12.50 -6.91 -1.04
N ASP A 277 12.73 -6.25 -2.18
CA ASP A 277 13.22 -4.88 -2.25
C ASP A 277 12.28 -3.92 -1.51
N ILE A 278 10.96 -4.04 -1.73
CA ILE A 278 9.94 -3.20 -1.08
C ILE A 278 10.06 -3.29 0.45
N PHE A 279 10.11 -4.51 1.00
CA PHE A 279 10.19 -4.69 2.45
C PHE A 279 11.54 -4.29 3.04
N CYS A 280 12.64 -4.55 2.32
CA CYS A 280 13.98 -4.10 2.70
C CYS A 280 14.05 -2.57 2.77
N VAL A 281 13.53 -1.87 1.76
CA VAL A 281 13.45 -0.40 1.73
C VAL A 281 12.53 0.14 2.82
N ALA A 282 11.37 -0.51 3.05
CA ALA A 282 10.46 -0.15 4.15
C ALA A 282 11.15 -0.24 5.52
N CYS A 283 11.84 -1.35 5.79
CA CYS A 283 12.57 -1.55 7.03
C CYS A 283 13.73 -0.56 7.18
N HIS A 284 14.44 -0.26 6.09
CA HIS A 284 15.47 0.77 6.08
C HIS A 284 14.90 2.15 6.46
N TYR A 285 13.74 2.54 5.91
CA TYR A 285 13.11 3.81 6.26
C TYR A 285 12.67 3.87 7.73
N SER A 286 12.04 2.82 8.25
CA SER A 286 11.70 2.74 9.68
C SER A 286 12.94 2.84 10.57
N PHE A 287 14.06 2.23 10.19
CA PHE A 287 15.30 2.33 10.95
C PHE A 287 15.90 3.73 10.88
N ARG A 288 16.01 4.29 9.66
CA ARG A 288 16.59 5.61 9.39
C ARG A 288 15.89 6.74 10.15
N TYR A 289 14.56 6.71 10.20
CA TYR A 289 13.75 7.74 10.83
C TYR A 289 13.27 7.37 12.24
N ASN A 290 13.71 6.22 12.75
CA ASN A 290 13.25 5.57 13.98
C ASN A 290 11.78 5.11 13.96
N SER A 291 10.86 5.92 13.38
CA SER A 291 9.43 5.66 13.23
C SER A 291 8.78 6.48 12.10
N SER A 292 7.54 6.16 11.76
CA SER A 292 6.70 6.92 10.83
C SER A 292 6.48 8.36 11.29
N ASP A 293 6.20 8.61 12.57
CA ASP A 293 6.11 9.95 13.14
C ASP A 293 7.46 10.70 13.06
N GLY A 294 8.58 9.99 13.27
CA GLY A 294 9.92 10.54 13.08
C GLY A 294 10.19 11.00 11.65
N PHE A 295 9.68 10.27 10.65
CA PHE A 295 9.74 10.68 9.25
C PHE A 295 8.92 11.96 8.99
N LEU A 296 7.72 12.07 9.56
CA LEU A 296 6.86 13.24 9.40
C LEU A 296 7.50 14.50 10.01
N LEU A 297 8.14 14.37 11.17
CA LEU A 297 8.87 15.48 11.80
C LEU A 297 10.07 15.93 10.96
N TYR A 298 10.76 15.00 10.30
CA TYR A 298 11.91 15.32 9.45
C TYR A 298 11.52 15.96 8.12
N SER A 299 10.41 15.53 7.52
CA SER A 299 10.10 15.85 6.13
C SER A 299 9.44 17.20 5.90
N ASP A 300 8.87 17.83 6.94
CA ASP A 300 8.13 19.12 6.93
C ASP A 300 7.49 19.46 5.57
N CYS A 301 6.66 18.54 5.08
CA CYS A 301 6.03 18.63 3.76
C CYS A 301 4.51 18.57 3.87
N GLU A 302 3.81 18.84 2.77
CA GLU A 302 2.34 18.74 2.71
C GLU A 302 1.81 17.37 3.18
N ALA A 303 2.55 16.29 2.88
CA ALA A 303 2.25 14.95 3.39
C ALA A 303 2.21 14.90 4.92
N SER A 304 3.10 15.66 5.59
CA SER A 304 3.20 15.72 7.04
C SER A 304 2.07 16.52 7.66
N LYS A 305 1.67 17.61 7.01
CA LYS A 305 0.49 18.38 7.42
C LYS A 305 -0.77 17.53 7.32
N TYR A 306 -0.99 16.88 6.18
CA TYR A 306 -2.14 15.99 5.96
C TYR A 306 -2.15 14.82 6.94
N ALA A 307 -1.04 14.09 7.09
CA ALA A 307 -0.95 12.92 7.96
C ALA A 307 -1.26 13.25 9.43
N LEU A 308 -0.94 14.47 9.87
CA LEU A 308 -1.13 14.92 11.25
C LEU A 308 -2.42 15.73 11.47
N VAL A 309 -3.30 15.91 10.46
CA VAL A 309 -4.53 16.71 10.60
C VAL A 309 -5.35 16.29 11.81
N ILE A 310 -5.64 15.00 11.95
CA ILE A 310 -6.46 14.48 13.06
C ILE A 310 -5.73 14.62 14.41
N LYS A 311 -4.42 14.43 14.44
CA LYS A 311 -3.60 14.57 15.65
C LYS A 311 -3.58 16.02 16.16
N ASN A 312 -3.45 16.97 15.23
CA ASN A 312 -3.16 18.36 15.52
C ASN A 312 -4.41 19.22 15.66
N ASN A 313 -5.58 18.71 15.27
CA ASN A 313 -6.85 19.43 15.37
C ASN A 313 -7.78 18.76 16.39
N THR A 314 -8.59 19.58 17.04
CA THR A 314 -9.70 19.09 17.87
C THR A 314 -10.90 18.73 16.99
N ASN A 315 -11.83 17.95 17.55
CA ASN A 315 -13.11 17.62 16.89
C ASN A 315 -13.85 18.88 16.45
N ASP A 316 -13.87 19.87 17.35
CA ASP A 316 -14.50 21.17 17.12
C ASP A 316 -13.84 21.92 15.96
N ALA A 317 -12.51 21.91 15.87
CA ALA A 317 -11.80 22.58 14.79
C ALA A 317 -12.08 21.96 13.41
N ILE A 318 -12.07 20.63 13.29
CA ILE A 318 -12.40 19.93 12.02
C ILE A 318 -13.86 20.19 11.64
N PHE A 319 -14.76 20.15 12.61
CA PHE A 319 -16.17 20.43 12.39
C PHE A 319 -16.40 21.89 11.97
N HIS A 320 -15.67 22.83 12.57
CA HIS A 320 -15.75 24.25 12.21
C HIS A 320 -15.29 24.49 10.76
N GLN A 321 -14.24 23.79 10.30
CA GLN A 321 -13.83 23.83 8.89
C GLN A 321 -14.94 23.35 7.96
N PHE A 322 -15.64 22.27 8.31
CA PHE A 322 -16.82 21.82 7.57
C PHE A 322 -17.92 22.88 7.52
N VAL A 323 -18.24 23.51 8.66
CA VAL A 323 -19.27 24.56 8.70
C VAL A 323 -18.91 25.72 7.77
N GLN A 324 -17.66 26.17 7.77
CA GLN A 324 -17.20 27.27 6.92
C GLN A 324 -17.21 26.94 5.41
N GLU A 325 -16.91 25.69 5.06
CA GLU A 325 -16.79 25.26 3.66
C GLU A 325 -18.14 24.85 3.06
N TYR A 326 -19.00 24.14 3.82
CA TYR A 326 -20.21 23.51 3.29
C TYR A 326 -21.51 24.22 3.69
N LEU A 327 -21.54 25.01 4.76
CA LEU A 327 -22.77 25.62 5.28
C LEU A 327 -22.79 27.15 5.06
N ILE A 328 -23.99 27.67 4.86
CA ILE A 328 -24.30 29.09 4.67
C ILE A 328 -25.32 29.49 5.72
N LEU A 329 -25.08 30.60 6.41
CA LEU A 329 -25.94 31.15 7.46
C LEU A 329 -26.64 32.42 6.97
N TYR A 330 -27.94 32.51 7.22
CA TYR A 330 -28.73 33.72 6.96
C TYR A 330 -28.92 34.54 8.23
N ASN A 331 -28.74 35.85 8.12
CA ASN A 331 -29.24 36.78 9.12
C ASN A 331 -30.75 36.99 8.99
N ASP A 332 -31.37 37.58 10.02
CA ASP A 332 -32.81 37.92 10.05
C ASP A 332 -33.25 38.78 8.84
N ASP A 333 -32.32 39.55 8.25
CA ASP A 333 -32.56 40.39 7.07
C ASP A 333 -32.36 39.67 5.72
N ASN A 334 -32.11 38.36 5.70
CA ASN A 334 -31.81 37.53 4.50
C ASN A 334 -30.50 37.85 3.77
N ASP A 335 -29.65 38.67 4.36
CA ASP A 335 -28.28 38.83 3.88
C ASP A 335 -27.43 37.63 4.29
N VAL A 336 -26.62 37.15 3.36
CA VAL A 336 -25.62 36.09 3.58
C VAL A 336 -24.52 36.68 4.47
N GLN A 337 -24.22 36.05 5.61
CA GLN A 337 -23.01 36.38 6.34
C GLN A 337 -21.79 35.94 5.52
N ASP A 338 -20.96 36.88 5.10
CA ASP A 338 -19.68 36.64 4.42
C ASP A 338 -18.69 35.98 5.40
N ASN A 339 -18.77 34.65 5.52
CA ASN A 339 -17.75 33.82 6.18
C ASN A 339 -16.87 33.06 5.17
N HIS A 340 -17.03 33.30 3.86
CA HIS A 340 -16.34 32.55 2.82
C HIS A 340 -15.03 33.21 2.35
N SER A 341 -14.00 32.40 2.15
CA SER A 341 -12.66 32.81 1.72
C SER A 341 -12.46 32.92 0.20
N SER A 342 -13.53 32.80 -0.60
CA SER A 342 -13.45 32.75 -2.08
C SER A 342 -14.52 33.62 -2.77
N PRO A 343 -14.13 34.67 -3.54
CA PRO A 343 -15.05 35.55 -4.28
C PRO A 343 -15.82 34.88 -5.43
N VAL A 344 -15.42 33.67 -5.84
CA VAL A 344 -16.05 32.96 -6.97
C VAL A 344 -17.31 32.22 -6.51
N ASP A 345 -17.27 31.67 -5.29
CA ASP A 345 -18.36 30.90 -4.69
C ASP A 345 -19.53 31.81 -4.27
N SER A 346 -19.26 33.03 -3.80
CA SER A 346 -20.32 34.01 -3.46
C SER A 346 -21.23 34.35 -4.65
N SER A 347 -20.65 34.50 -5.86
CA SER A 347 -21.42 34.76 -7.08
C SER A 347 -22.26 33.56 -7.54
N PHE A 348 -21.74 32.34 -7.35
CA PHE A 348 -22.45 31.10 -7.66
C PHE A 348 -23.61 30.88 -6.70
N ILE A 349 -23.38 31.10 -5.41
CA ILE A 349 -24.36 31.01 -4.32
C ILE A 349 -25.52 31.97 -4.58
N GLN A 350 -25.25 33.26 -4.83
CA GLN A 350 -26.30 34.25 -5.05
C GLN A 350 -27.16 33.92 -6.29
N ALA A 351 -26.54 33.41 -7.37
CA ALA A 351 -27.25 33.05 -8.59
C ALA A 351 -28.01 31.70 -8.52
N THR A 352 -27.49 30.69 -7.82
CA THR A 352 -28.23 29.42 -7.62
C THR A 352 -29.40 29.60 -6.68
N MET A 353 -29.22 30.41 -5.63
CA MET A 353 -30.27 30.75 -4.67
C MET A 353 -31.41 31.58 -5.26
N GLN A 354 -31.14 32.55 -6.14
CA GLN A 354 -32.20 33.32 -6.81
C GLN A 354 -33.10 32.45 -7.70
N THR A 355 -32.58 31.35 -8.24
CA THR A 355 -33.36 30.37 -9.01
C THR A 355 -34.03 29.30 -8.15
N TRP A 356 -33.73 29.30 -6.85
CA TRP A 356 -34.23 28.32 -5.88
C TRP A 356 -35.15 29.00 -4.87
N ASN A 357 -36.45 29.06 -5.17
CA ASN A 357 -37.45 29.39 -4.17
C ASN A 357 -37.63 28.19 -3.24
N HIS A 358 -36.94 28.17 -2.09
CA HIS A 358 -37.37 27.30 -1.00
C HIS A 358 -38.50 28.01 -0.27
N GLU A 359 -39.66 27.36 -0.17
CA GLU A 359 -40.77 27.79 0.71
C GLU A 359 -40.41 27.68 2.20
N SER A 360 -39.22 27.13 2.53
CA SER A 360 -38.71 27.03 3.91
C SER A 360 -37.19 27.20 3.93
N LYS A 361 -36.68 28.20 4.65
CA LYS A 361 -35.24 28.42 4.87
C LYS A 361 -34.69 27.39 5.86
N GLN A 362 -34.84 26.11 5.58
CA GLN A 362 -34.57 25.01 6.50
C GLN A 362 -33.81 23.88 5.82
N ILE A 363 -32.85 23.30 6.53
CA ILE A 363 -32.11 22.10 6.11
C ILE A 363 -32.35 20.96 7.11
N SER A 364 -32.73 19.78 6.62
CA SER A 364 -32.93 18.61 7.48
C SER A 364 -31.59 17.98 7.90
N TRP A 365 -31.56 17.31 9.06
CA TRP A 365 -30.38 16.55 9.50
C TRP A 365 -29.93 15.53 8.45
N LYS A 366 -30.86 14.89 7.72
CA LYS A 366 -30.53 13.95 6.64
C LYS A 366 -29.65 14.60 5.57
N HIS A 367 -29.92 15.85 5.21
CA HIS A 367 -29.11 16.59 4.24
C HIS A 367 -27.79 17.06 4.84
N VAL A 368 -27.78 17.61 6.05
CA VAL A 368 -26.54 18.01 6.75
C VAL A 368 -25.58 16.83 6.87
N PHE A 369 -26.10 15.66 7.23
CA PHE A 369 -25.30 14.47 7.42
C PHE A 369 -24.74 13.90 6.11
N TYR A 370 -25.46 14.08 4.99
CA TYR A 370 -24.92 13.81 3.66
C TYR A 370 -23.75 14.74 3.34
N LEU A 371 -23.91 16.05 3.58
CA LEU A 371 -22.86 17.04 3.34
C LEU A 371 -21.61 16.75 4.18
N TRP A 372 -21.78 16.34 5.44
CA TRP A 372 -20.66 15.89 6.27
C TRP A 372 -19.94 14.68 5.67
N LYS A 373 -20.67 13.67 5.18
CA LYS A 373 -20.07 12.51 4.51
C LYS A 373 -19.34 12.90 3.22
N ASP A 374 -19.87 13.87 2.47
CA ASP A 374 -19.24 14.37 1.25
C ASP A 374 -17.95 15.14 1.57
N TYR A 375 -17.97 16.02 2.58
CA TYR A 375 -16.80 16.70 3.12
C TYR A 375 -15.68 15.72 3.50
N LEU A 376 -16.01 14.68 4.30
CA LEU A 376 -15.02 13.65 4.67
C LEU A 376 -14.44 12.94 3.44
N ARG A 377 -15.23 12.72 2.39
CA ARG A 377 -14.78 12.06 1.16
C ARG A 377 -13.85 12.94 0.35
N VAL A 378 -14.25 14.20 0.10
CA VAL A 378 -13.47 15.18 -0.68
C VAL A 378 -12.10 15.41 -0.04
N HIS A 379 -12.05 15.49 1.30
CA HIS A 379 -10.80 15.62 2.06
C HIS A 379 -10.08 14.29 2.35
N ALA A 380 -10.60 13.16 1.84
CA ALA A 380 -10.07 11.81 2.04
C ALA A 380 -9.88 11.37 3.52
N TYR A 381 -10.70 11.93 4.40
CA TYR A 381 -10.75 11.58 5.82
C TYR A 381 -11.42 10.22 6.08
N PRO A 382 -11.22 9.63 7.27
CA PRO A 382 -11.74 8.31 7.59
C PRO A 382 -13.27 8.32 7.57
N GLN A 383 -13.86 7.30 6.96
CA GLN A 383 -15.31 7.14 7.02
C GLN A 383 -15.76 7.01 8.48
N ASN A 384 -16.90 7.63 8.80
CA ASN A 384 -17.50 7.68 10.13
C ASN A 384 -16.72 8.50 11.17
N LEU A 385 -15.79 9.36 10.76
CA LEU A 385 -15.20 10.32 11.68
C LEU A 385 -16.33 11.14 12.35
N PHE A 386 -16.41 11.06 13.68
CA PHE A 386 -17.40 11.75 14.52
C PHE A 386 -18.85 11.38 14.20
N TYR A 387 -19.11 10.16 13.70
CA TYR A 387 -20.46 9.75 13.27
C TYR A 387 -21.52 9.97 14.37
N SER A 388 -21.25 9.51 15.60
CA SER A 388 -22.19 9.62 16.72
C SER A 388 -22.25 11.02 17.34
N HIS A 389 -21.18 11.81 17.24
CA HIS A 389 -21.09 13.15 17.82
C HIS A 389 -21.49 14.28 16.87
N CYS A 390 -21.50 14.06 15.55
CA CYS A 390 -21.76 15.09 14.54
C CYS A 390 -23.12 15.80 14.75
N LYS A 391 -24.17 15.05 15.10
CA LYS A 391 -25.48 15.65 15.40
C LYS A 391 -25.44 16.51 16.66
N THR A 392 -24.73 16.05 17.68
CA THR A 392 -24.52 16.80 18.93
C THR A 392 -23.76 18.10 18.67
N PHE A 393 -22.71 18.06 17.84
CA PHE A 393 -21.97 19.26 17.43
C PHE A 393 -22.84 20.25 16.65
N MET A 394 -23.65 19.78 15.69
CA MET A 394 -24.62 20.64 14.99
C MET A 394 -25.62 21.27 15.97
N LYS A 395 -26.20 20.49 16.89
CA LYS A 395 -27.14 21.00 17.90
C LYS A 395 -26.49 22.01 18.85
N SER A 396 -25.23 21.83 19.23
CA SER A 396 -24.54 22.77 20.11
C SER A 396 -24.18 24.07 19.38
N HIS A 397 -23.70 23.99 18.14
CA HIS A 397 -23.35 25.17 17.33
C HIS A 397 -24.56 26.00 16.91
N PHE A 398 -25.70 25.35 16.63
CA PHE A 398 -26.89 25.98 16.06
C PHE A 398 -28.14 25.79 16.92
N LYS A 399 -27.96 25.84 18.25
CA LYS A 399 -29.01 25.54 19.22
C LYS A 399 -30.29 26.36 19.00
N ASN A 400 -30.16 27.64 18.65
CA ASN A 400 -31.30 28.54 18.45
C ASN A 400 -32.02 28.32 17.10
N ASN A 401 -31.40 27.56 16.20
CA ASN A 401 -31.86 27.35 14.84
C ASN A 401 -32.43 25.93 14.65
N TYR A 402 -32.27 25.03 15.63
CA TYR A 402 -32.68 23.64 15.53
C TYR A 402 -34.11 23.41 16.03
N CYS A 403 -34.93 22.75 15.22
CA CYS A 403 -36.28 22.30 15.58
C CYS A 403 -36.28 20.79 15.82
N GLU A 404 -36.62 20.35 17.03
CA GLU A 404 -36.62 18.93 17.39
C GLU A 404 -37.75 18.14 16.70
N GLU A 405 -38.90 18.76 16.45
CA GLU A 405 -40.08 18.10 15.87
C GLU A 405 -39.85 17.70 14.41
N THR A 406 -39.20 18.56 13.63
CA THR A 406 -38.96 18.35 12.20
C THR A 406 -37.55 17.85 11.89
N ASP A 407 -36.68 17.75 12.89
CA ASP A 407 -35.25 17.43 12.77
C ASP A 407 -34.52 18.32 11.73
N CYS A 408 -34.87 19.61 11.73
CA CYS A 408 -34.42 20.61 10.78
C CYS A 408 -33.74 21.81 11.45
N PHE A 409 -32.80 22.42 10.72
CA PHE A 409 -32.13 23.66 11.11
C PHE A 409 -32.63 24.82 10.24
N SER A 410 -33.18 25.86 10.87
CA SER A 410 -33.70 27.07 10.22
C SER A 410 -32.59 28.12 10.04
N GLY A 411 -32.60 28.84 8.93
CA GLY A 411 -31.57 29.85 8.63
C GLY A 411 -30.21 29.26 8.23
N ILE A 412 -30.15 27.96 7.91
CA ILE A 412 -28.95 27.27 7.45
C ILE A 412 -29.23 26.63 6.08
N SER A 413 -28.28 26.76 5.15
CA SER A 413 -28.32 26.11 3.83
C SER A 413 -26.91 25.69 3.38
N SER A 414 -26.77 25.21 2.15
CA SER A 414 -25.51 24.82 1.52
C SER A 414 -25.56 25.08 0.02
N SER A 415 -24.43 25.46 -0.57
CA SER A 415 -24.26 25.63 -2.03
C SER A 415 -24.45 24.32 -2.81
N HIS A 416 -24.23 23.17 -2.16
CA HIS A 416 -24.35 21.84 -2.79
C HIS A 416 -25.78 21.31 -2.79
N LEU A 417 -26.60 21.76 -1.84
CA LEU A 417 -27.95 21.23 -1.63
C LEU A 417 -28.88 21.44 -2.83
N PRO A 418 -28.85 22.60 -3.52
CA PRO A 418 -29.63 22.81 -4.74
C PRO A 418 -29.49 21.68 -5.76
N THR A 419 -28.27 21.39 -6.18
CA THR A 419 -28.04 20.37 -7.21
C THR A 419 -28.51 18.99 -6.77
N ILE A 420 -28.32 18.63 -5.50
CA ILE A 420 -28.76 17.35 -4.93
C ILE A 420 -30.28 17.25 -4.94
N GLN A 421 -30.99 18.27 -4.44
CA GLN A 421 -32.46 18.24 -4.38
C GLN A 421 -33.10 18.23 -5.77
N LYS A 422 -32.51 18.94 -6.74
CA LYS A 422 -32.95 18.86 -8.15
C LYS A 422 -32.78 17.46 -8.71
N PHE A 423 -31.65 16.81 -8.41
CA PHE A 423 -31.42 15.44 -8.83
C PHE A 423 -32.40 14.45 -8.17
N LEU A 424 -32.67 14.59 -6.88
CA LEU A 424 -33.66 13.75 -6.19
C LEU A 424 -35.07 13.93 -6.75
N ARG A 425 -35.44 15.17 -7.11
CA ARG A 425 -36.70 15.47 -7.78
C ARG A 425 -36.77 14.83 -9.17
N PHE A 426 -35.73 15.02 -9.99
CA PHE A 426 -35.59 14.34 -11.28
C PHE A 426 -35.78 12.83 -11.13
N TRP A 427 -35.08 12.21 -10.17
CA TRP A 427 -35.20 10.78 -9.91
C TRP A 427 -36.64 10.38 -9.59
N SER A 428 -37.30 11.07 -8.65
CA SER A 428 -38.68 10.75 -8.25
C SER A 428 -39.73 10.95 -9.34
N GLU A 429 -39.50 11.87 -10.27
CA GLU A 429 -40.45 12.17 -11.35
C GLU A 429 -40.26 11.27 -12.58
N THR A 430 -39.07 10.69 -12.78
CA THR A 430 -38.69 10.09 -14.07
C THR A 430 -38.26 8.63 -13.99
N MET A 431 -37.86 8.12 -12.83
CA MET A 431 -37.41 6.74 -12.68
C MET A 431 -38.52 5.81 -12.21
N ILE A 432 -38.66 4.68 -12.88
CA ILE A 432 -39.62 3.62 -12.55
C ILE A 432 -38.88 2.27 -12.45
N GLU A 433 -39.34 1.42 -11.54
CA GLU A 433 -38.87 0.03 -11.43
C GLU A 433 -39.40 -0.79 -12.59
N ASP A 434 -38.53 -1.65 -13.12
CA ASP A 434 -38.85 -2.51 -14.25
C ASP A 434 -39.46 -3.83 -13.76
N ASP A 435 -40.76 -3.81 -13.45
CA ASP A 435 -41.53 -4.95 -12.90
C ASP A 435 -41.96 -5.98 -13.97
N ASP A 436 -41.21 -6.13 -15.06
CA ASP A 436 -41.52 -7.10 -16.13
C ASP A 436 -41.39 -8.54 -15.58
N ASN A 437 -42.50 -9.04 -15.00
CA ASN A 437 -42.71 -10.38 -14.45
C ASN A 437 -42.86 -11.48 -15.52
N ASP A 438 -42.73 -11.13 -16.81
CA ASP A 438 -42.63 -12.13 -17.87
C ASP A 438 -41.22 -12.72 -17.82
N GLY A 439 -41.12 -14.03 -17.59
CA GLY A 439 -39.90 -14.79 -17.33
C GLY A 439 -38.84 -14.84 -18.45
N ASP A 440 -38.74 -13.78 -19.25
CA ASP A 440 -37.80 -13.60 -20.35
C ASP A 440 -36.92 -12.35 -20.14
N THR A 441 -36.22 -12.33 -19.01
CA THR A 441 -34.93 -11.66 -18.73
C THR A 441 -34.67 -10.39 -19.56
N LYS A 442 -35.40 -9.32 -19.29
CA LYS A 442 -35.02 -7.98 -19.74
C LYS A 442 -34.73 -7.12 -18.53
N GLU A 443 -33.54 -7.27 -17.97
CA GLU A 443 -33.08 -6.34 -16.96
C GLU A 443 -32.72 -5.02 -17.66
N SER A 444 -33.51 -3.97 -17.47
CA SER A 444 -33.14 -2.65 -17.95
C SER A 444 -31.85 -2.19 -17.29
N ILE A 445 -30.87 -1.82 -18.13
CA ILE A 445 -29.55 -1.34 -17.68
C ILE A 445 -29.45 0.13 -18.05
N LEU A 446 -29.14 0.97 -17.06
CA LEU A 446 -28.86 2.39 -17.22
C LEU A 446 -27.41 2.68 -16.79
N GLU A 447 -26.64 3.31 -17.66
CA GLU A 447 -25.28 3.75 -17.32
C GLU A 447 -25.30 5.07 -16.53
N MET A 448 -24.29 5.27 -15.69
CA MET A 448 -24.17 6.50 -14.90
C MET A 448 -24.00 7.76 -15.77
N ASP A 449 -23.29 7.66 -16.91
CA ASP A 449 -23.18 8.74 -17.89
C ASP A 449 -24.53 9.04 -18.55
N GLU A 450 -25.28 8.00 -18.94
CA GLU A 450 -26.64 8.17 -19.48
C GLU A 450 -27.55 8.88 -18.47
N LEU A 451 -27.48 8.49 -17.20
CA LEU A 451 -28.21 9.12 -16.11
C LEU A 451 -27.80 10.59 -15.92
N SER A 452 -26.51 10.91 -15.99
CA SER A 452 -26.01 12.30 -15.95
C SER A 452 -26.56 13.11 -17.13
N GLN A 453 -26.62 12.53 -18.33
CA GLN A 453 -27.17 13.18 -19.52
C GLN A 453 -28.68 13.43 -19.39
N LEU A 454 -29.44 12.44 -18.93
CA LEU A 454 -30.87 12.56 -18.68
C LEU A 454 -31.18 13.66 -17.67
N PHE A 455 -30.42 13.72 -16.58
CA PHE A 455 -30.56 14.78 -15.59
C PHE A 455 -30.32 16.17 -16.21
N ARG A 456 -29.29 16.34 -17.04
CA ARG A 456 -29.01 17.61 -17.73
C ARG A 456 -30.15 18.01 -18.66
N ILE A 457 -30.72 17.05 -19.40
CA ILE A 457 -31.87 17.28 -20.27
C ILE A 457 -33.09 17.71 -19.43
N TRP A 458 -33.38 17.01 -18.33
CA TRP A 458 -34.50 17.34 -17.44
C TRP A 458 -34.36 18.75 -16.85
N VAL A 459 -33.16 19.12 -16.39
CA VAL A 459 -32.89 20.48 -15.87
C VAL A 459 -33.10 21.52 -16.97
N SER A 460 -32.64 21.26 -18.20
CA SER A 460 -32.80 22.21 -19.31
C SER A 460 -34.26 22.43 -19.71
N LYS A 461 -35.13 21.43 -19.53
CA LYS A 461 -36.57 21.52 -19.83
C LYS A 461 -37.36 22.20 -18.71
N ASN A 462 -36.98 21.99 -17.45
CA ASN A 462 -37.73 22.48 -16.29
C ASN A 462 -37.26 23.83 -15.74
N VAL A 463 -36.11 24.36 -16.18
CA VAL A 463 -35.64 25.69 -15.79
C VAL A 463 -36.05 26.71 -16.85
N SER A 464 -36.95 27.64 -16.48
CA SER A 464 -37.52 28.66 -17.37
C SER A 464 -36.54 29.74 -17.88
N THR A 465 -35.22 29.64 -17.64
CA THR A 465 -34.26 30.71 -17.96
C THR A 465 -33.48 30.47 -19.26
N LYS A 466 -33.57 31.45 -20.16
CA LYS A 466 -33.09 31.42 -21.56
C LYS A 466 -31.57 31.36 -21.77
N THR A 467 -30.72 31.08 -20.78
CA THR A 467 -29.25 31.14 -20.96
C THR A 467 -28.52 29.82 -20.73
N LYS A 468 -27.80 29.34 -21.77
CA LYS A 468 -26.88 28.18 -21.74
C LYS A 468 -25.76 28.26 -20.67
N LYS A 469 -25.54 29.44 -20.06
CA LYS A 469 -24.56 29.64 -18.98
C LYS A 469 -25.05 29.13 -17.62
N GLU A 470 -26.36 29.06 -17.40
CA GLU A 470 -26.93 28.60 -16.12
C GLU A 470 -27.14 27.08 -16.06
N THR A 471 -27.37 26.42 -17.19
CA THR A 471 -27.48 24.95 -17.26
C THR A 471 -26.16 24.25 -16.96
N LYS A 472 -25.01 24.88 -17.28
CA LYS A 472 -23.67 24.40 -16.85
C LYS A 472 -23.47 24.42 -15.33
N LYS A 473 -24.32 25.09 -14.56
CA LYS A 473 -24.21 25.18 -13.09
C LYS A 473 -24.68 23.92 -12.37
N TYR A 474 -25.41 23.03 -13.05
CA TYR A 474 -26.00 21.81 -12.46
C TYR A 474 -25.33 20.53 -12.99
N ILE A 475 -24.02 20.56 -13.22
CA ILE A 475 -23.28 19.38 -13.67
C ILE A 475 -23.00 18.49 -12.46
N LEU A 476 -23.53 17.27 -12.51
CA LEU A 476 -23.14 16.17 -11.62
C LEU A 476 -22.23 15.22 -12.39
N ASP A 477 -21.08 14.90 -11.80
CA ASP A 477 -20.22 13.81 -12.24
C ASP A 477 -20.82 12.46 -11.81
N GLU A 478 -20.37 11.40 -12.46
CA GLU A 478 -20.86 10.04 -12.23
C GLU A 478 -20.65 9.61 -10.77
N THR A 479 -19.51 9.98 -10.18
CA THR A 479 -19.17 9.67 -8.79
C THR A 479 -20.15 10.32 -7.81
N LYS A 480 -20.49 11.61 -7.95
CA LYS A 480 -21.50 12.23 -7.08
C LYS A 480 -22.87 11.61 -7.27
N ILE A 481 -23.25 11.23 -8.48
CA ILE A 481 -24.54 10.54 -8.71
C ILE A 481 -24.59 9.23 -7.91
N VAL A 482 -23.56 8.39 -8.03
CA VAL A 482 -23.43 7.14 -7.26
C VAL A 482 -23.55 7.43 -5.75
N HIS A 483 -22.88 8.46 -5.26
CA HIS A 483 -22.90 8.83 -3.85
C HIS A 483 -24.25 9.35 -3.36
N ILE A 484 -24.96 10.13 -4.17
CA ILE A 484 -26.31 10.60 -3.87
C ILE A 484 -27.26 9.39 -3.81
N LEU A 485 -27.23 8.51 -4.81
CA LEU A 485 -28.09 7.33 -4.85
C LEU A 485 -27.80 6.39 -3.68
N ALA A 486 -26.54 6.05 -3.42
CA ALA A 486 -26.16 5.16 -2.33
C ALA A 486 -26.59 5.68 -0.94
N TYR A 487 -26.75 7.00 -0.76
CA TYR A 487 -27.18 7.59 0.51
C TYR A 487 -28.70 7.79 0.61
N TYR A 488 -29.34 8.34 -0.43
CA TYR A 488 -30.77 8.67 -0.38
C TYR A 488 -31.67 7.51 -0.80
N LYS A 489 -31.12 6.55 -1.54
CA LYS A 489 -31.79 5.39 -2.16
C LYS A 489 -30.94 4.12 -2.02
N PRO A 490 -30.63 3.67 -0.79
CA PRO A 490 -29.77 2.51 -0.53
C PRO A 490 -30.32 1.18 -1.08
N GLU A 491 -31.61 1.12 -1.42
CA GLU A 491 -32.28 -0.02 -2.06
C GLU A 491 -31.81 -0.29 -3.49
N ILE A 492 -31.21 0.69 -4.17
CA ILE A 492 -30.79 0.56 -5.57
C ILE A 492 -29.51 -0.25 -5.66
N PHE A 493 -29.52 -1.29 -6.49
CA PHE A 493 -28.32 -2.03 -6.83
C PHE A 493 -27.53 -1.31 -7.93
N ILE A 494 -26.32 -0.86 -7.60
CA ILE A 494 -25.37 -0.25 -8.55
C ILE A 494 -24.22 -1.23 -8.78
N GLN A 495 -24.14 -1.79 -9.99
CA GLN A 495 -23.08 -2.69 -10.39
C GLN A 495 -21.84 -1.91 -10.83
N ASN A 496 -20.67 -2.25 -10.26
CA ASN A 496 -19.35 -1.68 -10.59
C ASN A 496 -19.30 -0.15 -10.56
N GLU A 497 -20.12 0.49 -9.71
CA GLU A 497 -20.26 1.96 -9.63
C GLU A 497 -20.62 2.64 -10.97
N LYS A 498 -21.10 1.87 -11.95
CA LYS A 498 -21.31 2.34 -13.33
C LYS A 498 -22.69 2.04 -13.89
N TYR A 499 -23.30 0.92 -13.50
CA TYR A 499 -24.56 0.44 -14.07
C TYR A 499 -25.63 0.34 -13.00
N ILE A 500 -26.83 0.85 -13.29
CA ILE A 500 -28.05 0.66 -12.51
C ILE A 500 -28.88 -0.37 -13.25
N ILE A 501 -29.33 -1.40 -12.52
CA ILE A 501 -30.07 -2.53 -13.07
C ILE A 501 -31.50 -2.49 -12.54
N GLY A 502 -32.49 -2.79 -13.40
CA GLY A 502 -33.90 -2.92 -13.03
C GLY A 502 -34.65 -1.59 -12.94
N PHE A 503 -34.11 -0.53 -13.53
CA PHE A 503 -34.76 0.78 -13.59
C PHE A 503 -34.85 1.28 -15.03
N LYS A 504 -36.00 1.85 -15.39
CA LYS A 504 -36.26 2.55 -16.65
C LYS A 504 -36.46 4.04 -16.38
N CYS A 505 -36.05 4.89 -17.33
CA CYS A 505 -36.29 6.33 -17.27
C CYS A 505 -37.39 6.73 -18.26
N LEU A 506 -38.47 7.33 -17.77
CA LEU A 506 -39.61 7.78 -18.57
C LEU A 506 -39.25 8.81 -19.65
N MET A 507 -38.12 9.50 -19.50
CA MET A 507 -37.66 10.50 -20.46
C MET A 507 -37.00 9.91 -21.70
N TRP A 508 -36.63 8.63 -21.67
CA TRP A 508 -35.92 7.99 -22.77
C TRP A 508 -36.25 6.51 -22.87
N ASP A 509 -37.00 6.17 -23.91
CA ASP A 509 -37.28 4.79 -24.29
C ASP A 509 -36.21 4.31 -25.28
N LYS A 510 -35.23 3.57 -24.76
CA LYS A 510 -34.10 3.04 -25.55
C LYS A 510 -34.58 2.11 -26.66
N ASP A 511 -35.57 1.26 -26.37
CA ASP A 511 -36.01 0.24 -27.32
C ASP A 511 -36.79 0.88 -28.46
N MET A 512 -37.67 1.82 -28.15
CA MET A 512 -38.41 2.59 -29.14
C MET A 512 -37.47 3.41 -30.02
N ASP A 513 -36.42 4.01 -29.45
CA ASP A 513 -35.41 4.73 -30.23
C ASP A 513 -34.67 3.82 -31.22
N ILE A 514 -34.31 2.60 -30.79
CA ILE A 514 -33.68 1.59 -31.66
C ILE A 514 -34.68 1.16 -32.75
N GLN A 515 -35.91 0.82 -32.38
CA GLN A 515 -36.96 0.40 -33.32
C GLN A 515 -37.25 1.46 -34.39
N ASN A 516 -37.38 2.72 -33.99
CA ASN A 516 -37.58 3.82 -34.91
C ASN A 516 -36.41 3.95 -35.90
N SER A 517 -35.18 3.81 -35.42
CA SER A 517 -33.99 3.82 -36.28
C SER A 517 -33.95 2.63 -37.23
N MET A 518 -34.32 1.43 -36.76
CA MET A 518 -34.34 0.23 -37.59
C MET A 518 -35.46 0.28 -38.65
N ASN A 519 -36.61 0.87 -38.34
CA ASN A 519 -37.67 1.11 -39.31
C ASN A 519 -37.23 2.12 -40.37
N LEU A 520 -36.57 3.21 -39.98
CA LEU A 520 -35.98 4.17 -40.92
C LEU A 520 -34.89 3.55 -41.78
N LEU A 521 -34.10 2.63 -41.23
CA LEU A 521 -33.10 1.88 -41.98
C LEU A 521 -33.78 0.97 -43.02
N ARG A 522 -34.84 0.27 -42.63
CA ARG A 522 -35.64 -0.57 -43.52
C ARG A 522 -36.28 0.23 -44.66
N GLU A 523 -36.80 1.42 -44.38
CA GLU A 523 -37.41 2.32 -45.36
C GLU A 523 -36.39 3.08 -46.22
N SER A 524 -35.13 3.14 -45.79
CA SER A 524 -34.09 3.72 -46.62
C SER A 524 -33.90 2.80 -47.83
N ASN A 525 -34.28 3.28 -49.02
CA ASN A 525 -34.17 2.58 -50.31
C ASN A 525 -32.70 2.29 -50.68
N ILE A 526 -32.02 1.50 -49.87
CA ILE A 526 -30.65 1.04 -50.10
C ILE A 526 -30.75 0.11 -51.31
N PRO A 527 -30.00 0.37 -52.40
CA PRO A 527 -30.03 -0.49 -53.58
C PRO A 527 -29.47 -1.87 -53.20
N ILE A 528 -30.37 -2.82 -52.95
CA ILE A 528 -30.03 -4.23 -52.74
C ILE A 528 -29.50 -4.76 -54.07
N THR A 529 -28.18 -4.70 -54.24
CA THR A 529 -27.48 -5.42 -55.30
C THR A 529 -26.95 -6.72 -54.69
N GLU A 530 -26.80 -7.80 -55.48
CA GLU A 530 -26.36 -9.14 -55.05
C GLU A 530 -24.99 -9.18 -54.31
N HIS A 531 -24.34 -8.02 -54.11
CA HIS A 531 -23.03 -7.87 -53.49
C HIS A 531 -23.00 -6.94 -52.27
N PHE A 532 -24.13 -6.36 -51.86
CA PHE A 532 -24.17 -5.48 -50.68
C PHE A 532 -24.82 -6.22 -49.51
N SER A 533 -24.00 -6.56 -48.51
CA SER A 533 -24.46 -7.15 -47.25
C SER A 533 -24.40 -6.06 -46.18
N TYR A 534 -25.44 -5.98 -45.35
CA TYR A 534 -25.55 -4.97 -44.31
C TYR A 534 -25.32 -5.63 -42.98
N SER A 535 -24.30 -5.21 -42.23
CA SER A 535 -23.98 -5.80 -40.93
C SER A 535 -24.73 -5.11 -39.79
N LEU A 536 -24.77 -5.76 -38.63
CA LEU A 536 -25.18 -5.16 -37.36
C LEU A 536 -24.37 -3.89 -37.03
N ASP A 537 -23.09 -3.87 -37.42
CA ASP A 537 -22.20 -2.72 -37.26
C ASP A 537 -22.63 -1.55 -38.15
N ASP A 538 -23.04 -1.83 -39.39
CA ASP A 538 -23.58 -0.84 -40.31
C ASP A 538 -24.90 -0.27 -39.78
N ALA A 539 -25.75 -1.10 -39.18
CA ALA A 539 -27.00 -0.67 -38.55
C ALA A 539 -26.75 0.26 -37.35
N TYR A 540 -25.75 -0.06 -36.52
CA TYR A 540 -25.35 0.82 -35.42
C TYR A 540 -24.74 2.14 -35.95
N LEU A 541 -23.93 2.09 -37.00
CA LEU A 541 -23.42 3.29 -37.66
C LEU A 541 -24.57 4.17 -38.17
N PHE A 542 -25.57 3.58 -38.82
CA PHE A 542 -26.75 4.29 -39.28
C PHE A 542 -27.51 4.94 -38.12
N TYR A 543 -27.75 4.21 -37.02
CA TYR A 543 -28.34 4.74 -35.79
C TYR A 543 -27.57 5.96 -35.27
N THR A 544 -26.23 5.88 -35.21
CA THR A 544 -25.40 6.98 -34.72
C THR A 544 -25.41 8.20 -35.64
N VAL A 545 -25.43 8.00 -36.97
CA VAL A 545 -25.47 9.08 -37.95
C VAL A 545 -26.83 9.77 -37.93
N LYS A 546 -27.93 9.00 -37.94
CA LYS A 546 -29.28 9.58 -37.89
C LYS A 546 -29.56 10.36 -36.63
N ASN A 547 -29.04 9.92 -35.49
CA ASN A 547 -29.15 10.68 -34.25
C ASN A 547 -28.30 11.96 -34.23
N ARG A 548 -27.31 12.10 -35.11
CA ARG A 548 -26.51 13.33 -35.28
C ARG A 548 -27.11 14.30 -36.31
N GLU A 549 -27.75 13.79 -37.36
CA GLU A 549 -28.28 14.60 -38.46
C GLU A 549 -29.56 15.37 -38.10
N ASN A 550 -30.37 14.89 -37.15
CA ASN A 550 -31.80 15.23 -37.11
C ASN A 550 -32.24 16.35 -36.16
N THR A 551 -31.38 17.09 -35.43
CA THR A 551 -31.82 18.23 -34.60
C THR A 551 -30.68 19.19 -34.19
N ASN A 552 -30.99 20.47 -33.95
CA ASN A 552 -30.14 21.43 -33.22
C ASN A 552 -29.89 21.03 -31.74
N GLU A 553 -30.44 19.89 -31.31
CA GLU A 553 -30.32 19.29 -29.98
C GLU A 553 -29.64 17.93 -30.10
N LYS A 554 -28.62 17.68 -29.28
CA LYS A 554 -27.87 16.42 -29.27
C LYS A 554 -28.76 15.33 -28.66
N LYS A 555 -29.26 14.40 -29.49
CA LYS A 555 -30.02 13.24 -29.01
C LYS A 555 -29.11 12.26 -28.24
N MET A 556 -29.69 11.59 -27.26
CA MET A 556 -29.02 10.50 -26.55
C MET A 556 -28.83 9.31 -27.48
N MET A 557 -27.79 8.52 -27.22
CA MET A 557 -27.47 7.34 -28.00
C MET A 557 -27.20 6.18 -27.05
N VAL A 558 -27.76 5.01 -27.37
CA VAL A 558 -27.38 3.78 -26.69
C VAL A 558 -25.96 3.38 -27.06
N ASN A 559 -25.28 2.66 -26.16
CA ASN A 559 -24.00 2.04 -26.48
C ASN A 559 -24.19 0.89 -27.50
N LYS A 560 -23.11 0.49 -28.18
CA LYS A 560 -23.13 -0.59 -29.17
C LYS A 560 -23.60 -1.92 -28.58
N ALA A 561 -23.08 -2.31 -27.41
CA ALA A 561 -23.40 -3.61 -26.82
C ALA A 561 -24.92 -3.77 -26.51
N TYR A 562 -25.55 -2.70 -26.04
CA TYR A 562 -26.98 -2.63 -25.77
C TYR A 562 -27.77 -2.66 -27.09
N PHE A 563 -27.36 -1.85 -28.07
CA PHE A 563 -27.95 -1.86 -29.42
C PHE A 563 -27.94 -3.27 -30.02
N ASP A 564 -26.77 -3.91 -30.04
CA ASP A 564 -26.56 -5.25 -30.57
C ASP A 564 -27.47 -6.27 -29.88
N THR A 565 -27.56 -6.22 -28.56
CA THR A 565 -28.39 -7.14 -27.77
C THR A 565 -29.88 -6.98 -28.10
N VAL A 566 -30.37 -5.75 -28.18
CA VAL A 566 -31.78 -5.47 -28.50
C VAL A 566 -32.10 -5.87 -29.94
N VAL A 567 -31.24 -5.51 -30.89
CA VAL A 567 -31.44 -5.81 -32.31
C VAL A 567 -31.41 -7.31 -32.57
N ARG A 568 -30.45 -8.05 -31.98
CA ARG A 568 -30.43 -9.53 -32.03
C ARG A 568 -31.70 -10.15 -31.45
N LYS A 569 -32.24 -9.60 -30.36
CA LYS A 569 -33.47 -10.13 -29.73
C LYS A 569 -34.69 -9.85 -30.62
N GLN A 570 -34.86 -8.62 -31.09
CA GLN A 570 -36.07 -8.18 -31.81
C GLN A 570 -36.09 -8.61 -33.29
N TYR A 571 -34.93 -8.70 -33.94
CA TYR A 571 -34.79 -8.99 -35.36
C TYR A 571 -34.06 -10.31 -35.63
N LYS A 572 -34.08 -11.25 -34.66
CA LYS A 572 -33.40 -12.56 -34.74
C LYS A 572 -33.69 -13.32 -36.03
N SER A 573 -34.89 -13.20 -36.57
CA SER A 573 -35.31 -13.88 -37.81
C SER A 573 -34.64 -13.34 -39.07
N PHE A 574 -34.04 -12.15 -39.00
CA PHE A 574 -33.46 -11.43 -40.13
C PHE A 574 -31.94 -11.29 -40.02
N ILE A 575 -31.31 -11.86 -39.00
CA ILE A 575 -29.88 -11.75 -38.73
C ILE A 575 -29.28 -13.15 -38.72
N ASP A 576 -28.24 -13.38 -39.50
CA ASP A 576 -27.53 -14.66 -39.55
C ASP A 576 -26.49 -14.80 -38.41
N ASP A 577 -25.83 -15.97 -38.34
CA ASP A 577 -24.80 -16.26 -37.35
C ASP A 577 -23.53 -15.36 -37.47
N TYR A 578 -23.41 -14.60 -38.56
CA TYR A 578 -22.31 -13.68 -38.84
C TYR A 578 -22.71 -12.20 -38.64
N ASP A 579 -23.86 -11.94 -38.02
CA ASP A 579 -24.38 -10.59 -37.77
C ASP A 579 -24.72 -9.81 -39.04
N MET A 580 -25.08 -10.51 -40.10
CA MET A 580 -25.49 -9.92 -41.37
C MET A 580 -27.01 -9.97 -41.51
N PHE A 581 -27.59 -8.86 -41.97
CA PHE A 581 -29.01 -8.78 -42.25
C PHE A 581 -29.36 -9.52 -43.54
N ASP A 582 -30.38 -10.38 -43.47
CA ASP A 582 -30.99 -11.01 -44.62
C ASP A 582 -31.65 -9.94 -45.52
N PRO A 583 -31.51 -10.01 -46.86
CA PRO A 583 -32.14 -9.07 -47.78
C PRO A 583 -33.66 -8.89 -47.58
N THR A 584 -34.35 -9.91 -47.05
CA THR A 584 -35.79 -9.85 -46.70
C THR A 584 -36.10 -8.85 -45.59
N PHE A 585 -35.13 -8.40 -44.81
CA PHE A 585 -35.32 -7.31 -43.85
C PHE A 585 -35.71 -5.99 -44.54
N PHE A 586 -35.17 -5.74 -45.74
CA PHE A 586 -35.35 -4.49 -46.50
C PHE A 586 -36.50 -4.56 -47.53
N LEU A 587 -37.15 -5.72 -47.64
CA LEU A 587 -38.39 -5.93 -48.41
C LEU A 587 -39.61 -5.72 -47.50
#